data_AF-A0A7Y7EB87-F1
#
_entry.id   AF-A0A7Y7EB87-F1
#
_cell.length_a   1.000
_cell.length_b   1.000
_cell.length_c   1.000
_cell.angle_alpha   90.00
_cell.angle_beta   90.00
_cell.angle_gamma   90.00
#
_symmetry.space_group_name_H-M   'P 1'
#
loop_
_entity.id
_entity.type
_entity.pdbx_description
1 polymer ?
#
loop_
_entity_poly.entity_id
_entity_poly.type
_entity_poly.pdbx_seq_one_letter_code
_entity_poly.pdbx_strand_id
1 'polypeptide(L)' 'MAIRSVFTRTDGRLEGGAKERAENVLRVLEKRGIPVDAAVRERVTGCTGLDALGRWLDRAFIVGRAEELFDPDQDASGAP' A
#
# COMPACT_ATOMS: atom_id res chain seq x y z
N MET A 1 -22.71 23.18 21.55
CA MET A 1 -21.81 22.07 21.16
C MET A 1 -22.21 21.65 19.74
N ALA A 2 -21.50 22.15 18.71
CA ALA A 2 -21.87 21.94 17.31
C ALA A 2 -20.73 21.22 16.58
N ILE A 3 -20.74 19.89 16.64
CA ILE A 3 -19.93 19.06 15.75
C ILE A 3 -20.68 18.89 14.44
N ARG A 4 -20.57 19.88 13.54
CA ARG A 4 -21.08 19.75 12.17
C ARG A 4 -19.95 20.03 11.19
N SER A 5 -18.97 19.12 11.15
CA SER A 5 -18.05 19.01 10.02
C SER A 5 -18.64 18.04 9.03
N VAL A 6 -19.30 18.59 8.00
CA VAL A 6 -19.63 17.88 6.78
C VAL A 6 -18.30 17.59 6.07
N PHE A 7 -17.84 16.35 6.18
CA PHE A 7 -16.74 15.83 5.37
C PHE A 7 -17.34 15.51 3.99
N THR A 8 -17.23 16.46 3.06
CA THR A 8 -17.78 16.34 1.71
C THR A 8 -17.14 15.15 0.97
N ARG A 9 -18.00 14.26 0.48
CA ARG A 9 -17.76 12.85 0.14
C ARG A 9 -16.96 12.58 -1.15
N THR A 10 -16.45 13.59 -1.86
CA THR A 10 -15.93 13.40 -3.23
C THR A 10 -14.43 13.62 -3.41
N ASP A 11 -13.79 14.47 -2.62
CA ASP A 11 -12.35 14.75 -2.75
C ASP A 11 -11.50 13.92 -1.77
N GLY A 12 -11.97 13.78 -0.52
CA GLY A 12 -11.33 12.92 0.50
C GLY A 12 -11.38 11.42 0.21
N ARG A 13 -12.02 10.97 -0.88
CA ARG A 13 -12.10 9.55 -1.25
C ARG A 13 -10.87 9.06 -2.02
N LEU A 14 -10.22 9.92 -2.80
CA LEU A 14 -9.03 9.54 -3.56
C LEU A 14 -7.79 9.59 -2.67
N GLU A 15 -7.59 10.68 -1.93
CA GLU A 15 -6.53 10.77 -0.93
C GLU A 15 -6.74 9.77 0.22
N GLY A 16 -7.99 9.62 0.68
CA GLY A 16 -8.34 8.60 1.67
C GLY A 16 -8.13 7.18 1.15
N GLY A 17 -8.43 6.93 -0.12
CA GLY A 17 -8.23 5.62 -0.75
C GLY A 17 -6.75 5.25 -0.88
N ALA A 18 -5.89 6.19 -1.29
CA ALA A 18 -4.46 5.91 -1.41
C ALA A 18 -3.84 5.64 -0.04
N LYS A 19 -4.17 6.47 0.96
CA LYS A 19 -3.70 6.25 2.33
C LYS A 19 -4.22 4.93 2.92
N GLU A 20 -5.49 4.62 2.75
CA GLU A 20 -6.08 3.35 3.21
C GLU A 20 -5.43 2.14 2.54
N ARG A 21 -5.15 2.22 1.23
CA ARG A 21 -4.48 1.14 0.50
C ARG A 21 -3.03 0.97 0.95
N ALA A 22 -2.30 2.07 1.16
CA ALA A 22 -0.97 2.06 1.73
C ALA A 22 -0.94 1.39 3.11
N GLU A 23 -1.89 1.74 3.99
CA GLU A 23 -2.01 1.11 5.30
C GLU A 23 -2.35 -0.39 5.22
N ASN A 24 -3.19 -0.79 4.25
CA ASN A 24 -3.48 -2.22 4.02
C ASN A 24 -2.24 -3.02 3.61
N VAL A 25 -1.41 -2.48 2.69
CA VAL A 25 -0.16 -3.13 2.27
C VAL A 25 0.74 -3.39 3.47
N LEU A 26 0.97 -2.37 4.29
CA LEU A 26 1.80 -2.47 5.48
C LEU A 26 1.23 -3.47 6.50
N ARG A 27 -0.09 -3.49 6.66
CA ARG A 27 -0.77 -4.41 7.58
C ARG A 27 -0.66 -5.87 7.14
N VAL A 28 -0.70 -6.14 5.83
CA VAL A 28 -0.48 -7.51 5.31
C VAL A 28 0.94 -7.98 5.61
N LEU A 29 1.94 -7.12 5.40
CA LEU A 29 3.34 -7.43 5.70
C LEU A 29 3.56 -7.69 7.20
N GLU A 30 2.99 -6.84 8.06
CA GLU A 30 3.03 -7.03 9.51
C GLU A 30 2.39 -8.35 9.92
N LYS A 31 1.23 -8.70 9.35
CA LYS A 31 0.54 -9.97 9.62
C LYS A 31 1.32 -11.19 9.15
N ARG A 32 2.16 -11.06 8.13
CA ARG A 32 3.10 -12.09 7.71
C ARG A 32 4.35 -12.18 8.57
N GLY A 33 4.57 -11.22 9.47
CA GLY A 33 5.81 -11.12 10.22
C GLY A 33 6.98 -10.63 9.36
N ILE A 34 6.71 -9.97 8.24
CA ILE A 34 7.74 -9.38 7.39
C ILE A 34 8.11 -8.02 8.01
N PRO A 35 9.37 -7.81 8.43
CA PRO A 35 9.79 -6.53 8.95
C PRO A 35 9.74 -5.49 7.83
N VAL A 36 9.04 -4.39 8.10
CA VAL A 36 8.94 -3.26 7.17
C VAL A 36 9.81 -2.14 7.69
N ASP A 37 10.82 -1.79 6.89
CA ASP A 37 11.74 -0.71 7.22
C ASP A 37 11.07 0.67 7.07
N ALA A 38 11.62 1.68 7.75
CA ALA A 38 11.06 3.03 7.73
C ALA A 38 11.02 3.61 6.31
N ALA A 39 12.06 3.32 5.50
CA ALA A 39 12.14 3.74 4.11
C ALA A 39 11.01 3.12 3.25
N VAL A 40 10.69 1.84 3.48
CA VAL A 40 9.60 1.16 2.77
C VAL A 40 8.26 1.74 3.21
N ARG A 41 8.07 1.94 4.51
CA ARG A 41 6.85 2.53 5.06
C ARG A 41 6.59 3.91 4.48
N GLU A 42 7.59 4.78 4.49
CA GLU A 42 7.49 6.14 3.96
C GLU A 42 7.14 6.13 2.46
N ARG A 43 7.80 5.26 1.69
CA ARG A 43 7.53 5.10 0.25
C ARG A 43 6.11 4.61 -0.03
N VAL A 44 5.60 3.68 0.76
CA VAL A 44 4.22 3.18 0.62
C VAL A 44 3.21 4.26 1.01
N THR A 45 3.41 4.96 2.13
CA THR A 45 2.49 6.02 2.59
C THR A 45 2.56 7.31 1.76
N GLY A 46 3.70 7.58 1.12
CA GLY A 46 3.89 8.71 0.22
C GLY A 46 3.38 8.45 -1.20
N CYS A 47 2.99 7.22 -1.53
CA CYS A 47 2.46 6.89 -2.84
C CYS A 47 0.97 7.22 -2.92
N THR A 48 0.60 8.05 -3.91
CA THR A 48 -0.80 8.42 -4.19
C THR A 48 -1.42 7.61 -5.34
N GLY A 49 -0.63 6.73 -5.97
CA GLY A 49 -1.07 5.89 -7.08
C GLY A 49 -1.87 4.69 -6.60
N LEU A 50 -3.20 4.78 -6.64
CA LEU A 50 -4.11 3.68 -6.27
C LEU A 50 -3.84 2.37 -7.01
N ASP A 51 -3.48 2.46 -8.29
CA ASP A 51 -3.13 1.32 -9.15
C ASP A 51 -1.83 0.64 -8.69
N ALA A 52 -0.80 1.45 -8.37
CA ALA A 52 0.47 0.95 -7.86
C ALA A 52 0.30 0.30 -6.47
N LEU A 53 -0.45 0.95 -5.58
CA LEU A 53 -0.79 0.42 -4.26
C LEU A 53 -1.62 -0.87 -4.34
N GLY A 54 -2.50 -0.99 -5.33
CA GLY A 54 -3.24 -2.21 -5.62
C GLY A 54 -2.31 -3.37 -5.98
N ARG A 55 -1.37 -3.15 -6.91
CA ARG A 55 -0.35 -4.16 -7.26
C ARG A 55 0.53 -4.55 -6.08
N TRP A 56 0.93 -3.55 -5.27
CA TRP A 56 1.71 -3.79 -4.05
C TRP A 56 0.94 -4.62 -3.04
N LEU A 57 -0.36 -4.39 -2.89
CA LEU A 57 -1.20 -5.18 -1.99
C LEU A 57 -1.28 -6.64 -2.42
N ASP A 58 -1.54 -6.91 -3.70
CA ASP A 58 -1.54 -8.27 -4.25
C ASP A 58 -0.19 -8.95 -4.05
N ARG A 59 0.91 -8.23 -4.32
CA ARG A 59 2.27 -8.75 -4.11
C ARG A 59 2.62 -8.97 -2.66
N ALA A 60 2.10 -8.19 -1.71
CA ALA A 60 2.33 -8.42 -0.29
C ALA A 60 1.89 -9.82 0.17
N PHE A 61 1.00 -10.48 -0.57
CA PHE A 61 0.59 -11.87 -0.34
C PHE A 61 1.54 -12.92 -0.97
N ILE A 62 2.51 -12.52 -1.78
CA ILE A 62 3.39 -13.44 -2.49
C ILE A 62 4.83 -13.27 -2.00
N VAL A 63 5.27 -12.01 -1.84
CA VAL A 63 6.64 -11.69 -1.46
C VAL A 63 6.99 -12.12 -0.05
N GLY A 64 8.26 -12.49 0.15
CA GLY A 64 8.82 -12.81 1.48
C GLY A 64 9.45 -11.61 2.18
N ARG A 65 9.64 -10.48 1.48
CA ARG A 65 10.31 -9.27 1.99
C ARG A 65 9.59 -8.00 1.53
N ALA A 66 9.69 -6.95 2.34
CA ALA A 66 9.03 -5.68 2.09
C ALA A 66 9.59 -4.94 0.85
N GLU A 67 10.85 -5.17 0.49
CA GLU A 67 11.51 -4.53 -0.65
C GLU A 67 11.06 -5.09 -2.01
N GLU A 68 10.72 -6.39 -2.05
CA GLU A 68 10.28 -7.07 -3.28
C GLU A 68 8.92 -6.58 -3.78
N LEU A 69 8.17 -5.86 -2.95
CA LEU A 69 6.95 -5.17 -3.40
C LEU A 69 7.21 -4.23 -4.59
N PHE A 70 8.38 -3.60 -4.60
CA PHE A 70 8.73 -2.60 -5.61
C PHE A 70 9.40 -3.18 -6.85
N ASP A 71 9.70 -4.49 -6.87
CA ASP A 71 10.51 -5.09 -7.92
C ASP A 71 9.70 -5.30 -9.22
N PRO A 72 10.00 -4.60 -10.33
CA PRO A 72 9.17 -4.66 -11.53
C PRO A 72 9.20 -6.02 -12.26
N ASP A 73 10.07 -6.96 -11.88
CA ASP A 73 10.49 -8.06 -12.77
C ASP A 73 9.73 -9.39 -12.58
N GLN A 74 8.88 -9.52 -11.56
CA GLN A 74 8.17 -10.80 -11.31
C GLN A 74 7.06 -11.15 -12.33
N ASP A 75 6.76 -10.27 -13.32
CA ASP A 75 5.94 -10.62 -14.49
C ASP A 75 6.74 -11.42 -15.54
N ALA A 76 8.08 -11.42 -15.44
CA ALA A 76 9.00 -12.15 -16.31
C ALA A 76 9.53 -13.47 -15.71
N SER A 77 9.17 -13.82 -14.47
CA SER A 77 9.62 -15.06 -13.83
C SER A 77 8.57 -16.18 -13.91
N GLY A 78 8.03 -16.39 -15.11
CA GLY A 78 7.48 -17.67 -15.52
C GLY A 78 8.58 -18.64 -15.96
N ALA A 79 9.60 -18.89 -15.11
CA ALA A 79 10.62 -19.95 -15.19
C ALA A 79 11.52 -20.04 -16.47
N PRO A 80 12.75 -20.60 -16.36
CA PRO A 80 13.75 -20.67 -17.44
C PRO A 80 13.38 -21.58 -18.62
#